data_AF-Q4KF48-F1
#
_entry.id   AF-Q4KF48-F1
#
_cell.length_a   1.000
_cell.length_b   1.000
_cell.length_c   1.000
_cell.angle_alpha   90.00
_cell.angle_beta   90.00
_cell.angle_gamma   90.00
#
_symmetry.space_group_name_H-M   'P 1'
#
loop_
_entity.id
_entity.type
_entity.pdbx_description
1 polymer ?
#
loop_
_entity_poly.entity_id
_entity_poly.type
_entity_poly.pdbx_seq_one_letter_code
_entity_poly.pdbx_strand_id
1 'polypeptide(L)'
;MKRIFGLTLCLLAASMAQAEQKLRVIDLGDDAPVSAEAAERGRQAIAAQEAAKKIKPEEARDFLKRLNKTVEHGQTLALSGAMDGKQARDQAIALKKLMDESDRFGSLFAPFAKCRSAAIDANTSWQGMISQNVRQYSEGNTSYQANAKECAQAAG
;
A
#
# COMPACT_ATOMS: atom_id res chain seq x y z
N MET A 1 -24.73 -33.68 -66.82
CA MET A 1 -23.78 -32.89 -67.62
C MET A 1 -22.52 -32.64 -66.79
N LYS A 2 -21.34 -33.00 -67.32
CA LYS A 2 -19.98 -32.67 -66.81
C LYS A 2 -19.84 -31.13 -66.70
N ARG A 3 -19.12 -30.57 -65.72
CA ARG A 3 -17.64 -30.53 -65.67
C ARG A 3 -17.09 -30.47 -64.24
N ILE A 4 -16.05 -31.28 -64.06
CA ILE A 4 -15.05 -31.34 -62.98
C ILE A 4 -14.01 -30.25 -63.24
N PHE A 5 -13.42 -29.67 -62.19
CA PHE A 5 -12.02 -29.21 -62.00
C PHE A 5 -12.04 -28.30 -60.76
N GLY A 6 -11.24 -28.43 -59.71
CA GLY A 6 -10.12 -29.28 -59.33
C GLY A 6 -9.71 -28.75 -57.95
N LEU A 7 -9.60 -29.61 -56.94
CA LEU A 7 -8.30 -30.03 -56.38
C LEU A 7 -7.43 -28.88 -55.87
N THR A 8 -7.53 -28.61 -54.56
CA THR A 8 -6.33 -28.69 -53.70
C THR A 8 -6.72 -29.07 -52.28
N LEU A 9 -6.53 -30.37 -52.03
CA LEU A 9 -6.38 -31.04 -50.74
C LEU A 9 -5.04 -30.60 -50.12
N CYS A 10 -4.97 -30.51 -48.79
CA CYS A 10 -3.88 -31.01 -47.91
C CYS A 10 -4.01 -30.34 -46.52
N LEU A 11 -4.57 -31.06 -45.53
CA LEU A 11 -3.83 -31.76 -44.46
C LEU A 11 -3.39 -30.78 -43.35
N LEU A 12 -4.12 -30.71 -42.22
CA LEU A 12 -3.94 -31.55 -41.02
C LEU A 12 -2.47 -31.80 -40.64
N ALA A 13 -2.17 -31.45 -39.39
CA ALA A 13 -0.94 -31.67 -38.62
C ALA A 13 0.12 -30.55 -38.64
N ALA A 14 0.03 -29.67 -37.63
CA ALA A 14 1.18 -29.12 -36.91
C ALA A 14 0.61 -28.39 -35.67
N SER A 15 0.40 -29.14 -34.58
CA SER A 15 1.33 -29.20 -33.45
C SER A 15 1.32 -27.92 -32.62
N MET A 16 0.82 -28.07 -31.39
CA MET A 16 1.19 -27.33 -30.18
C MET A 16 2.37 -26.36 -30.38
N ALA A 17 2.11 -25.14 -30.86
CA ALA A 17 3.10 -24.08 -30.80
C ALA A 17 2.96 -23.47 -29.41
N GLN A 18 3.74 -24.03 -28.50
CA GLN A 18 4.02 -23.49 -27.19
C GLN A 18 4.19 -21.97 -27.32
N ALA A 19 3.28 -21.22 -26.71
CA ALA A 19 3.48 -19.80 -26.48
C ALA A 19 4.61 -19.68 -25.45
N GLU A 20 5.85 -19.86 -25.89
CA GLU A 20 7.01 -19.31 -25.22
C GLU A 20 6.86 -17.79 -25.29
N GLN A 21 6.17 -17.23 -24.30
CA GLN A 21 6.38 -15.84 -23.94
C GLN A 21 7.84 -15.73 -23.53
N LYS A 22 8.70 -15.33 -24.47
CA LYS A 22 10.04 -14.86 -24.18
C LYS A 22 9.93 -13.88 -23.02
N LEU A 23 10.46 -14.25 -21.85
CA LEU A 23 10.79 -13.30 -20.81
C LEU A 23 11.65 -12.23 -21.48
N ARG A 24 11.09 -11.03 -21.65
CA ARG A 24 11.93 -9.88 -21.93
C ARG A 24 12.69 -9.63 -20.64
N VAL A 25 13.93 -10.11 -20.59
CA VAL A 25 14.90 -9.61 -19.62
C VAL A 25 14.92 -8.10 -19.84
N ILE A 26 14.44 -7.34 -18.86
CA ILE A 26 14.66 -5.90 -18.83
C ILE A 26 16.17 -5.78 -18.63
N ASP A 27 16.88 -5.53 -19.72
CA ASP A 27 18.28 -5.15 -19.67
C ASP A 27 18.34 -3.76 -19.01
N LEU A 28 18.62 -3.77 -17.71
CA LEU A 28 18.93 -2.57 -16.95
C LEU A 28 20.38 -2.21 -17.28
N GLY A 29 20.64 -1.83 -18.54
CA GLY A 29 21.99 -1.55 -19.01
C GLY A 29 22.71 -0.58 -18.07
N ASP A 30 23.95 -0.92 -17.71
CA ASP A 30 24.81 -0.17 -16.76
C ASP A 30 25.19 1.25 -17.26
N ASP A 31 24.81 1.63 -18.49
CA ASP A 31 25.46 2.70 -19.25
C ASP A 31 24.71 4.06 -19.25
N ALA A 32 23.56 4.18 -18.59
CA ALA A 32 22.93 5.48 -18.39
C ALA A 32 23.43 6.09 -17.07
N PRO A 33 24.17 7.22 -17.07
CA PRO A 33 24.63 7.83 -15.83
C PRO A 33 23.43 8.21 -14.95
N VAL A 34 23.43 7.71 -13.72
CA VAL A 34 22.39 8.03 -12.73
C VAL A 34 22.36 9.55 -12.55
N SER A 35 21.19 10.17 -12.79
CA SER A 35 21.05 11.62 -12.61
C SER A 35 21.37 12.03 -11.17
N ALA A 36 21.83 13.26 -10.97
CA ALA A 36 22.16 13.76 -9.63
C ALA A 36 20.94 13.66 -8.68
N GLU A 37 19.74 13.89 -9.20
CA GLU A 37 18.48 13.77 -8.47
C GLU A 37 18.16 12.32 -8.09
N ALA A 38 18.44 11.37 -8.98
CA ALA A 38 18.25 9.95 -8.69
C ALA A 38 19.26 9.46 -7.63
N ALA A 39 20.51 9.90 -7.72
CA ALA A 39 21.54 9.60 -6.72
C ALA A 39 21.18 10.19 -5.34
N GLU A 40 20.67 11.43 -5.30
CA GLU A 40 20.22 12.07 -4.07
C GLU A 40 19.01 11.36 -3.45
N ARG A 41 17.99 11.00 -4.26
CA ARG A 41 16.87 10.18 -3.77
C ARG A 41 17.33 8.84 -3.20
N GLY A 42 18.31 8.20 -3.84
CA GLY A 42 18.92 6.96 -3.34
C GLY A 42 19.55 7.14 -1.96
N ARG A 43 20.36 8.19 -1.77
CA ARG A 43 20.97 8.52 -0.47
C ARG A 43 19.92 8.75 0.62
N GLN A 44 18.88 9.51 0.31
CA GLN A 44 17.78 9.79 1.24
C GLN A 44 17.01 8.52 1.62
N ALA A 45 16.75 7.63 0.66
CA ALA A 45 16.08 6.37 0.93
C ALA A 45 16.89 5.45 1.86
N ILE A 46 18.21 5.36 1.64
CA ILE A 46 19.12 4.60 2.53
C ILE A 46 19.12 5.21 3.93
N ALA A 47 19.27 6.54 4.03
CA ALA A 47 19.28 7.22 5.32
C ALA A 47 17.96 7.03 6.09
N ALA A 48 16.82 7.08 5.42
CA ALA A 48 15.52 6.81 6.02
C ALA A 48 15.41 5.36 6.52
N GLN A 49 15.92 4.39 5.76
CA GLN A 49 15.93 2.98 6.18
C GLN A 49 16.83 2.76 7.40
N GLU A 50 18.02 3.36 7.42
CA GLU A 50 18.93 3.30 8.57
C GLU A 50 18.36 3.99 9.81
N ALA A 51 17.60 5.08 9.64
CA ALA A 51 16.88 5.72 10.74
C ALA A 51 15.76 4.81 11.28
N ALA A 52 14.98 4.19 10.39
CA ALA A 52 13.88 3.30 10.78
C ALA A 52 14.36 2.07 11.57
N LYS A 53 15.57 1.57 11.28
CA LYS A 53 16.21 0.47 12.04
C LYS A 53 16.53 0.84 13.50
N LYS A 54 16.68 2.13 13.80
CA LYS A 54 17.06 2.64 15.13
C LYS A 54 15.87 2.98 16.02
N ILE A 55 14.65 2.93 15.47
CA ILE A 55 13.44 3.20 16.24
C ILE A 55 13.31 2.15 17.34
N LYS A 56 12.95 2.59 18.54
CA LYS A 56 12.75 1.67 19.66
C LYS A 56 11.32 1.11 19.70
N PRO A 57 11.12 -0.12 20.20
CA PRO A 57 9.79 -0.72 20.32
C PRO A 57 8.78 0.14 21.09
N GLU A 58 9.21 0.78 22.16
CA GLU A 58 8.42 1.73 22.97
C GLU A 58 7.88 2.91 22.16
N GLU A 59 8.66 3.43 21.21
CA GLU A 59 8.19 4.52 20.35
C GLU A 59 7.11 4.05 19.37
N ALA A 60 7.26 2.84 18.82
CA ALA A 60 6.25 2.22 17.97
C ALA A 60 4.96 1.93 18.75
N ARG A 61 5.07 1.47 19.99
CA ARG A 61 3.95 1.24 20.91
C ARG A 61 3.21 2.53 21.24
N ASP A 62 3.94 3.60 21.57
CA ASP A 62 3.34 4.90 21.89
C ASP A 62 2.66 5.53 20.68
N PHE A 63 3.26 5.38 19.49
CA PHE A 63 2.61 5.74 18.24
C PHE A 63 1.31 4.96 18.02
N LEU A 64 1.36 3.63 18.14
CA LEU A 64 0.19 2.78 17.93
C LEU A 64 -0.93 3.11 18.91
N LYS A 65 -0.60 3.38 20.18
CA LYS A 65 -1.56 3.83 21.19
C LYS A 65 -2.27 5.12 20.78
N ARG A 66 -1.52 6.10 20.27
CA ARG A 66 -2.12 7.35 19.76
C ARG A 66 -2.99 7.10 18.53
N LEU A 67 -2.52 6.27 17.60
CA LEU A 67 -3.27 5.90 16.41
C LEU A 67 -4.61 5.25 16.78
N ASN A 68 -4.59 4.22 17.63
CA ASN A 68 -5.80 3.52 18.07
C ASN A 68 -6.79 4.48 18.74
N LYS A 69 -6.29 5.33 19.64
CA LYS A 69 -7.13 6.35 20.31
C LYS A 69 -7.77 7.31 19.30
N THR A 70 -7.03 7.74 18.29
CA THR A 70 -7.58 8.62 17.25
C THR A 70 -8.61 7.88 16.40
N VAL A 71 -8.40 6.61 16.04
CA VAL A 71 -9.38 5.80 15.31
C VAL A 71 -10.65 5.59 16.14
N GLU A 72 -10.54 5.22 17.41
CA GLU A 72 -11.67 5.04 18.34
C GLU A 72 -12.48 6.33 18.51
N HIS A 73 -11.81 7.47 18.58
CA HIS A 73 -12.49 8.77 18.61
C HIS A 73 -13.32 9.00 17.34
N GLY A 74 -12.73 8.76 16.16
CA GLY A 74 -13.44 8.86 14.89
C GLY A 74 -14.65 7.92 14.81
N GLN A 75 -14.49 6.66 15.25
CA GLN A 75 -15.60 5.70 15.28
C GLN A 75 -16.73 6.16 16.21
N THR A 76 -16.38 6.70 17.38
CA THR A 76 -17.36 7.25 18.32
C THR A 76 -18.13 8.43 17.72
N LEU A 77 -17.43 9.34 17.03
CA LEU A 77 -18.07 10.44 16.30
C LEU A 77 -19.03 9.90 15.22
N ALA A 78 -18.59 8.93 14.41
CA ALA A 78 -19.41 8.35 13.37
C ALA A 78 -20.67 7.66 13.92
N LEU A 79 -20.52 6.89 15.02
CA LEU A 79 -21.62 6.19 15.69
C LEU A 79 -22.60 7.14 16.38
N SER A 80 -22.17 8.35 16.75
CA SER A 80 -23.07 9.33 17.38
C SER A 80 -24.23 9.77 16.49
N GLY A 81 -24.09 9.61 15.16
CA GLY A 81 -25.09 10.05 14.18
C GLY A 81 -25.24 11.57 14.06
N ALA A 82 -24.53 12.35 14.89
CA ALA A 82 -24.62 13.81 14.97
C ALA A 82 -23.29 14.51 14.64
N MET A 83 -22.35 13.80 14.00
CA MET A 83 -21.06 14.36 13.62
C MET A 83 -21.22 15.50 12.62
N ASP A 84 -20.70 16.67 12.97
CA ASP A 84 -20.69 17.82 12.07
C ASP A 84 -19.48 17.81 11.11
N GLY A 85 -19.54 18.67 10.09
CA GLY A 85 -18.48 18.76 9.09
C GLY A 85 -17.14 19.27 9.63
N LYS A 86 -17.11 19.98 10.76
CA LYS A 86 -15.88 20.42 11.41
C LYS A 86 -15.23 19.24 12.13
N GLN A 87 -15.98 18.48 12.92
CA GLN A 87 -15.53 17.26 13.58
C GLN A 87 -14.99 16.25 12.56
N ALA A 88 -15.68 16.09 11.42
CA ALA A 88 -15.22 15.19 10.35
C ALA A 88 -13.85 15.61 9.77
N ARG A 89 -13.65 16.92 9.55
CA ARG A 89 -12.38 17.50 9.08
C ARG A 89 -11.28 17.42 10.12
N ASP A 90 -11.58 17.77 11.37
CA ASP A 90 -10.61 17.76 12.47
C ASP A 90 -10.07 16.33 12.68
N GLN A 91 -10.94 15.32 12.60
CA GLN A 91 -10.55 13.91 12.63
C GLN A 91 -9.70 13.50 11.42
N ALA A 92 -10.04 13.95 10.21
CA ALA A 92 -9.24 13.69 9.02
C ALA A 92 -7.83 14.29 9.14
N ILE A 93 -7.72 15.50 9.67
CA ILE A 93 -6.43 16.16 9.93
C ILE A 93 -5.62 15.38 10.98
N ALA A 94 -6.27 14.90 12.05
CA ALA A 94 -5.60 14.12 13.08
C ALA A 94 -5.02 12.81 12.54
N LEU A 95 -5.80 12.07 11.74
CA LEU A 95 -5.33 10.83 11.09
C LEU A 95 -4.25 11.10 10.04
N LYS A 96 -4.38 12.18 9.27
CA LYS A 96 -3.36 12.59 8.29
C LYS A 96 -2.02 12.90 8.96
N LYS A 97 -2.03 13.61 10.10
CA LYS A 97 -0.80 13.89 10.87
C LYS A 97 -0.12 12.61 11.35
N LEU A 98 -0.89 11.63 11.82
CA LEU A 98 -0.35 10.33 12.25
C LEU A 98 0.17 9.52 11.05
N MET A 99 -0.50 9.59 9.90
CA MET A 99 -0.01 8.99 8.66
C MET A 99 1.33 9.59 8.24
N ASP A 100 1.47 10.91 8.29
CA ASP A 100 2.72 11.61 7.93
C ASP A 100 3.83 11.30 8.93
N GLU A 101 3.52 11.31 10.23
CA GLU A 101 4.47 10.90 11.26
C GLU A 101 4.95 9.45 11.06
N SER A 102 4.06 8.59 10.59
CA SER A 102 4.35 7.17 10.40
C SER A 102 5.40 6.89 9.33
N ASP A 103 5.71 7.87 8.47
CA ASP A 103 6.74 7.73 7.44
C ASP A 103 8.09 7.31 8.03
N ARG A 104 8.38 7.75 9.26
CA ARG A 104 9.61 7.44 9.99
C ARG A 104 9.80 5.95 10.25
N PHE A 105 8.72 5.16 10.34
CA PHE A 105 8.80 3.71 10.56
C PHE A 105 9.26 2.93 9.34
N GLY A 106 9.52 3.62 8.22
CA GLY A 106 10.01 3.00 6.99
C GLY A 106 8.96 2.17 6.28
N SER A 107 9.39 1.45 5.26
CA SER A 107 8.55 0.59 4.40
C SER A 107 9.12 -0.83 4.31
N LEU A 108 8.32 -1.77 3.82
CA LEU A 108 8.56 -3.19 3.45
C LEU A 108 9.47 -4.06 4.35
N PHE A 109 10.68 -3.60 4.67
CA PHE A 109 11.71 -4.34 5.42
C PHE A 109 12.10 -3.68 6.75
N ALA A 110 11.53 -2.51 7.07
CA ALA A 110 11.77 -1.87 8.36
C ALA A 110 11.05 -2.62 9.49
N PRO A 111 11.64 -2.71 10.70
CA PRO A 111 11.07 -3.50 11.82
C PRO A 111 9.63 -3.14 12.16
N PHE A 112 9.27 -1.86 12.03
CA PHE A 112 7.97 -1.32 12.37
C PHE A 112 7.18 -0.84 11.16
N ALA A 113 7.49 -1.31 9.94
CA ALA A 113 6.82 -0.90 8.71
C ALA A 113 5.29 -1.07 8.78
N LYS A 114 4.81 -2.04 9.56
CA LYS A 114 3.37 -2.27 9.78
C LYS A 114 2.68 -1.18 10.56
N CYS A 115 3.40 -0.41 11.39
CA CYS A 115 2.86 0.79 12.03
C CYS A 115 2.55 1.89 11.01
N ARG A 116 3.39 2.02 9.97
CA ARG A 116 3.12 2.90 8.81
C ARG A 116 1.90 2.44 8.03
N SER A 117 1.84 1.15 7.68
CA SER A 117 0.68 0.59 6.97
C SER A 117 -0.62 0.80 7.76
N ALA A 118 -0.61 0.54 9.07
CA ALA A 118 -1.77 0.77 9.93
C ALA A 118 -2.26 2.22 9.88
N ALA A 119 -1.35 3.20 9.91
CA ALA A 119 -1.71 4.62 9.85
C ALA A 119 -2.30 5.03 8.49
N ILE A 120 -1.74 4.51 7.39
CA ILE A 120 -2.26 4.71 6.04
C ILE A 120 -3.67 4.13 5.91
N ASP A 121 -3.88 2.91 6.40
CA ASP A 121 -5.15 2.21 6.33
C ASP A 121 -6.23 2.89 7.20
N ALA A 122 -5.85 3.33 8.41
CA ALA A 122 -6.73 4.08 9.30
C ALA A 122 -7.21 5.39 8.64
N ASN A 123 -6.27 6.15 8.05
CA ASN A 123 -6.60 7.36 7.30
C ASN A 123 -7.50 7.03 6.10
N THR A 124 -7.16 6.01 5.32
CA THR A 124 -7.93 5.59 4.13
C THR A 124 -9.34 5.16 4.50
N SER A 125 -9.51 4.41 5.58
CA SER A 125 -10.82 4.01 6.10
C SER A 125 -11.68 5.23 6.45
N TRP A 126 -11.10 6.21 7.15
CA TRP A 126 -11.79 7.46 7.47
C TRP A 126 -12.20 8.24 6.22
N GLN A 127 -11.32 8.34 5.22
CA GLN A 127 -11.65 8.97 3.94
C GLN A 127 -12.81 8.22 3.22
N GLY A 128 -12.82 6.89 3.30
CA GLY A 128 -13.93 6.07 2.79
C GLY A 128 -15.24 6.37 3.50
N MET A 129 -15.21 6.52 4.83
CA MET A 129 -16.39 6.85 5.61
C MET A 129 -16.95 8.25 5.26
N ILE A 130 -16.11 9.29 5.20
CA ILE A 130 -16.60 10.65 4.88
C ILE A 130 -17.11 10.77 3.44
N SER A 131 -16.56 9.97 2.51
CA SER A 131 -16.99 9.91 1.11
C SER A 131 -18.13 8.93 0.86
N GLN A 132 -18.66 8.30 1.92
CA GLN A 132 -19.70 7.27 1.84
C GLN A 132 -19.32 6.07 0.97
N ASN A 133 -18.03 5.83 0.77
CA ASN A 133 -17.49 4.66 0.10
C ASN A 133 -17.34 3.51 1.11
N VAL A 134 -18.41 2.72 1.25
CA VAL A 134 -18.51 1.60 2.20
C VAL A 134 -17.38 0.58 2.00
N ARG A 135 -17.01 0.30 0.75
CA ARG A 135 -15.93 -0.63 0.43
C ARG A 135 -14.59 -0.13 0.96
N GLN A 136 -14.24 1.12 0.64
CA GLN A 136 -12.99 1.73 1.11
C GLN A 136 -12.94 1.84 2.64
N TYR A 137 -14.07 2.18 3.28
CA TYR A 137 -14.17 2.18 4.73
C TYR A 137 -13.90 0.78 5.31
N SER A 138 -14.62 -0.23 4.83
CA SER A 138 -14.56 -1.60 5.36
C SER A 138 -13.19 -2.24 5.12
N GLU A 139 -12.70 -2.22 3.88
CA GLU A 139 -11.40 -2.79 3.53
C GLU A 139 -10.26 -2.08 4.27
N GLY A 140 -10.32 -0.74 4.34
CA GLY A 140 -9.35 0.06 5.10
C GLY A 140 -9.36 -0.28 6.59
N ASN A 141 -10.55 -0.44 7.21
CA ASN A 141 -10.64 -0.77 8.63
C ASN A 141 -10.12 -2.20 8.91
N THR A 142 -10.43 -3.17 8.05
CA THR A 142 -9.90 -4.53 8.17
C THR A 142 -8.38 -4.56 8.05
N SER A 143 -7.82 -3.88 7.05
CA SER A 143 -6.36 -3.79 6.86
C SER A 143 -5.68 -3.06 8.02
N TYR A 144 -6.29 -1.98 8.52
CA TYR A 144 -5.82 -1.27 9.71
C TYR A 144 -5.72 -2.21 10.91
N GLN A 145 -6.77 -2.98 11.22
CA GLN A 145 -6.75 -3.89 12.36
C GLN A 145 -5.66 -4.96 12.24
N ALA A 146 -5.48 -5.53 11.05
CA ALA A 146 -4.42 -6.51 10.79
C ALA A 146 -3.01 -5.89 10.97
N ASN A 147 -2.76 -4.75 10.34
CA ASN A 147 -1.46 -4.08 10.40
C ASN A 147 -1.17 -3.50 11.80
N ALA A 148 -2.19 -3.02 12.52
CA ALA A 148 -2.06 -2.58 13.90
C ALA A 148 -1.65 -3.73 14.83
N LYS A 149 -2.21 -4.92 14.62
CA LYS A 149 -1.83 -6.13 15.36
C LYS A 149 -0.38 -6.52 15.08
N GLU A 150 0.05 -6.52 13.82
CA GLU A 150 1.43 -6.83 13.46
C GLU A 150 2.42 -5.78 13.99
N CYS A 151 2.05 -4.50 13.95
CA CYS A 151 2.82 -3.41 14.59
C CYS A 151 2.98 -3.65 16.09
N ALA A 152 1.89 -4.01 16.79
CA ALA A 152 1.94 -4.33 18.22
C ALA A 152 2.86 -5.51 18.52
N GLN A 153 2.79 -6.58 17.72
CA GLN A 153 3.65 -7.75 17.87
C GLN A 153 5.12 -7.40 17.69
N ALA A 154 5.46 -6.56 16.72
CA ALA A 154 6.83 -6.07 16.52
C ALA A 154 7.28 -5.18 17.68
N ALA A 155 6.38 -4.37 18.24
CA ALA A 155 6.65 -3.45 19.34
C ALA A 155 6.80 -4.12 20.72
N GLY A 156 6.47 -5.42 20.82
CA GLY A 156 6.66 -6.25 22.02
C GLY A 156 5.77 -5.83 23.18
#